data_AF-A0AAY3ZYD4-F1
#
_entry.id   AF-A0AAY3ZYD4-F1
#
_cell.length_a   1.000
_cell.length_b   1.000
_cell.length_c   1.000
_cell.angle_alpha   90.00
_cell.angle_beta   90.00
_cell.angle_gamma   90.00
#
_symmetry.space_group_name_H-M   'P 1'
#
loop_
_entity.id
_entity.type
_entity.pdbx_description
1 polymer ?
#
loop_
_entity_poly.entity_id
_entity_poly.type
_entity_poly.pdbx_seq_one_letter_code
_entity_poly.pdbx_strand_id
1 'polypeptide(L)'
;MEAGATGAYGVALAGGGFDPVSFLKRPQTVVRILGWVAAMVVFACITGEGYVNSLHDPQARCVFNKSDSACHYAVGVGIIAFLACMAFLLADAYMPFMSNAQDRKKIVAADLIFSGVWTFLWFVCFCLLANLWSKTTDTNGIPADAVHATVAFSFFSIAAFLQLRQETAIINQNVQRDQLLLKKAQECKDAKQCLGVMVIENEVEAFMSSDKEMMACQPT
;
A
#
# COMPACT_ATOMS: atom_id res chain seq x y z
N MET A 1 11.75 35.20 -4.02
CA MET A 1 11.45 34.94 -2.60
C MET A 1 10.94 33.52 -2.52
N GLU A 2 11.75 32.67 -1.89
CA GLU A 2 11.37 31.32 -1.49
C GLU A 2 10.14 31.38 -0.56
N ALA A 3 9.26 30.40 -0.72
CA ALA A 3 8.55 29.81 0.39
C ALA A 3 8.31 28.35 0.02
N GLY A 4 9.23 27.48 0.46
CA GLY A 4 9.02 26.05 0.43
C GLY A 4 7.83 25.70 1.33
N ALA A 5 6.86 24.99 0.77
CA ALA A 5 5.82 24.33 1.53
C ALA A 5 6.08 22.81 1.48
N THR A 6 7.10 22.40 2.23
CA THR A 6 7.26 21.02 2.68
C THR A 6 6.15 20.73 3.70
N GLY A 7 5.11 20.05 3.25
CA GLY A 7 4.02 19.57 4.09
C GLY A 7 3.53 18.22 3.59
N ALA A 8 4.13 17.14 4.10
CA ALA A 8 3.88 15.76 3.69
C ALA A 8 2.43 15.27 3.87
N TYR A 9 1.58 16.00 4.61
CA TYR A 9 0.14 15.76 4.69
C TYR A 9 -0.58 17.10 4.93
N GLY A 10 -0.56 17.99 3.92
CA GLY A 10 -1.33 19.23 3.96
C GLY A 10 -2.82 18.97 3.78
N VAL A 11 -3.59 19.09 4.85
CA VAL A 11 -5.05 19.19 4.80
C VAL A 11 -5.42 20.47 4.05
N ALA A 12 -6.13 20.32 2.94
CA ALA A 12 -7.01 21.36 2.41
C ALA A 12 -8.45 20.88 2.56
N LEU A 13 -9.04 21.12 3.74
CA LEU A 13 -10.49 21.13 3.90
C LEU A 13 -10.98 22.51 3.46
N ALA A 14 -11.22 22.67 2.16
CA ALA A 14 -11.98 23.80 1.62
C ALA A 14 -12.44 23.44 0.20
N GLY A 15 -13.61 22.81 0.04
CA GLY A 15 -14.47 22.88 -1.14
C GLY A 15 -13.89 22.68 -2.56
N GLY A 16 -12.65 22.20 -2.72
CA GLY A 16 -12.03 21.97 -4.01
C GLY A 16 -12.51 20.64 -4.56
N GLY A 17 -13.13 20.66 -5.75
CA GLY A 17 -13.56 19.47 -6.45
C GLY A 17 -12.43 18.43 -6.49
N PHE A 18 -12.82 17.15 -6.35
CA PHE A 18 -11.90 16.02 -6.48
C PHE A 18 -11.01 16.26 -7.70
N ASP A 19 -9.71 16.51 -7.51
CA ASP A 19 -8.78 16.72 -8.62
C ASP A 19 -8.17 15.36 -9.01
N PRO A 20 -8.75 14.65 -9.99
CA PRO A 20 -8.28 13.34 -10.40
C PRO A 20 -6.84 13.38 -10.91
N VAL A 21 -6.35 14.54 -11.39
CA VAL A 21 -4.99 14.68 -11.92
C VAL A 21 -3.95 14.60 -10.79
N SER A 22 -4.24 15.22 -9.64
CA SER A 22 -3.40 15.13 -8.44
C SER A 22 -3.42 13.76 -7.79
N PHE A 23 -4.54 13.04 -7.88
CA PHE A 23 -4.66 11.66 -7.41
C PHE A 23 -3.89 10.68 -8.31
N LEU A 24 -3.95 10.88 -9.63
CA LEU A 24 -3.26 10.05 -10.61
C LEU A 24 -1.74 10.25 -10.63
N LYS A 25 -1.24 11.41 -10.15
CA LYS A 25 0.20 11.66 -9.97
C LYS A 25 0.83 10.86 -8.82
N ARG A 26 0.05 10.20 -7.97
CA ARG A 26 0.59 9.39 -6.88
C ARG A 26 1.19 8.10 -7.45
N PRO A 27 2.50 7.84 -7.28
CA PRO A 27 3.15 6.67 -7.87
C PRO A 27 2.51 5.35 -7.40
N GLN A 28 2.05 5.30 -6.14
CA GLN A 28 1.32 4.17 -5.59
C GLN A 28 0.01 3.87 -6.34
N THR A 29 -0.74 4.90 -6.74
CA THR A 29 -2.03 4.76 -7.44
C THR A 29 -1.84 4.30 -8.88
N VAL A 30 -0.87 4.88 -9.61
CA VAL A 30 -0.53 4.46 -10.98
C VAL A 30 -0.23 2.96 -11.02
N VAL A 31 0.50 2.49 -10.03
CA VAL A 31 0.98 1.11 -9.97
C VAL A 31 -0.11 0.14 -9.59
N ARG A 32 -1.03 0.56 -8.70
CA ARG A 32 -2.25 -0.19 -8.44
C ARG A 32 -3.10 -0.33 -9.71
N ILE A 33 -3.19 0.72 -10.51
CA ILE A 33 -3.89 0.68 -11.80
C ILE A 33 -3.18 -0.26 -12.78
N LEU A 34 -1.85 -0.18 -12.91
CA LEU A 34 -1.07 -1.06 -13.78
C LEU A 34 -1.18 -2.54 -13.37
N GLY A 35 -1.08 -2.84 -12.07
CA GLY A 35 -1.25 -4.18 -11.53
C GLY A 35 -2.68 -4.70 -11.70
N TRP A 36 -3.68 -3.82 -11.56
CA TRP A 36 -5.08 -4.13 -11.81
C TRP A 36 -5.34 -4.44 -13.29
N VAL A 37 -4.77 -3.65 -14.22
CA VAL A 37 -4.84 -3.91 -15.67
C VAL A 37 -4.16 -5.23 -16.02
N ALA A 38 -2.97 -5.51 -15.48
CA ALA A 38 -2.29 -6.78 -15.70
C ALA A 38 -3.13 -7.97 -15.20
N ALA A 39 -3.79 -7.84 -14.04
CA ALA A 39 -4.71 -8.85 -13.53
C ALA A 39 -5.94 -9.04 -14.42
N MET A 40 -6.51 -7.94 -14.94
CA MET A 40 -7.62 -8.00 -15.88
C MET A 40 -7.24 -8.71 -17.19
N VAL A 41 -6.05 -8.43 -17.72
CA VAL A 41 -5.54 -9.10 -18.93
C VAL A 41 -5.41 -10.60 -18.69
N VAL A 42 -4.76 -11.01 -17.60
CA VAL A 42 -4.60 -12.44 -17.26
C VAL A 42 -5.95 -13.13 -17.07
N PHE A 43 -6.87 -12.50 -16.34
CA PHE A 43 -8.21 -13.03 -16.15
C PHE A 43 -8.98 -13.16 -17.48
N ALA A 44 -8.93 -12.15 -18.33
CA ALA A 44 -9.61 -12.12 -19.63
C ALA A 44 -9.04 -13.19 -20.58
N CYS A 45 -7.71 -13.32 -20.65
CA CYS A 45 -7.06 -14.33 -21.49
C CYS A 45 -7.44 -15.76 -21.05
N ILE A 46 -7.46 -16.06 -19.75
CA ILE A 46 -7.83 -17.40 -19.26
C ILE A 46 -9.32 -17.69 -19.43
N THR A 47 -10.20 -16.72 -19.20
CA THR A 47 -11.66 -16.94 -19.30
C THR A 47 -12.16 -16.96 -20.74
N GLY A 48 -11.58 -16.16 -21.63
CA GLY A 48 -11.93 -16.12 -23.04
C GLY A 48 -11.30 -17.26 -23.85
N GLU A 49 -10.02 -17.55 -23.57
CA GLU A 49 -9.20 -18.40 -24.44
C GLU A 49 -8.45 -19.51 -23.69
N GLY A 50 -8.63 -19.62 -22.38
CA GLY A 50 -7.96 -20.64 -21.57
C GLY A 50 -8.56 -22.04 -21.67
N TYR A 51 -9.74 -22.19 -22.27
CA TYR A 51 -10.40 -23.48 -22.48
C TYR A 51 -10.64 -23.73 -23.97
N VAL A 52 -10.10 -24.84 -24.47
CA VAL A 52 -10.20 -25.24 -25.87
C VAL A 52 -10.77 -26.65 -25.98
N ASN A 53 -11.57 -26.88 -27.02
CA ASN A 53 -12.07 -28.21 -27.37
C ASN A 53 -11.04 -28.90 -28.26
N SER A 54 -10.77 -30.19 -28.01
CA SER A 54 -9.91 -30.96 -28.90
C SER A 54 -10.74 -31.51 -30.07
N LEU A 55 -10.09 -31.73 -31.23
CA LEU A 55 -10.75 -32.32 -32.41
C LEU A 55 -11.37 -33.70 -32.13
N HIS A 56 -10.89 -34.41 -31.10
CA HIS A 56 -11.35 -35.74 -30.72
C HIS A 56 -12.16 -35.78 -29.42
N ASP A 57 -12.33 -34.65 -28.73
CA ASP A 57 -13.05 -34.60 -27.46
C ASP A 57 -13.92 -33.33 -27.40
N PRO A 58 -15.25 -33.46 -27.31
CA PRO A 58 -16.15 -32.31 -27.25
C PRO A 58 -16.07 -31.53 -25.93
N GLN A 59 -15.29 -32.00 -24.94
CA GLN A 59 -15.11 -31.30 -23.68
C GLN A 59 -14.00 -30.25 -23.75
N ALA A 60 -14.33 -29.02 -23.34
CA ALA A 60 -13.39 -27.93 -23.23
C ALA A 60 -12.43 -28.20 -22.06
N ARG A 61 -11.13 -28.23 -22.34
CA ARG A 61 -10.10 -28.41 -21.30
C ARG A 61 -9.16 -27.21 -21.26
N CYS A 62 -8.59 -26.99 -20.09
CA CYS A 62 -7.57 -25.97 -19.89
C CYS A 62 -6.39 -26.13 -20.86
N VAL A 63 -5.97 -25.03 -21.49
CA VAL A 63 -4.83 -24.97 -22.43
C VAL A 63 -3.50 -25.37 -21.80
N PHE A 64 -3.36 -25.25 -20.47
CA PHE A 64 -2.17 -25.63 -19.73
C PHE A 64 -2.19 -27.12 -19.39
N ASN A 65 -1.64 -27.94 -20.29
CA ASN A 65 -1.50 -29.40 -20.13
C ASN A 65 -2.81 -30.10 -19.69
N LYS A 66 -3.98 -29.62 -20.15
CA LYS A 66 -5.30 -30.17 -19.82
C LYS A 66 -5.57 -30.24 -18.30
N SER A 67 -4.91 -29.38 -17.52
CA SER A 67 -5.03 -29.33 -16.06
C SER A 67 -6.00 -28.23 -15.64
N ASP A 68 -7.23 -28.60 -15.31
CA ASP A 68 -8.26 -27.64 -14.87
C ASP A 68 -7.84 -26.90 -13.59
N SER A 69 -7.08 -27.56 -12.71
CA SER A 69 -6.54 -26.94 -11.49
C SER A 69 -5.67 -25.71 -11.78
N ALA A 70 -4.97 -25.67 -12.92
CA ALA A 70 -4.13 -24.55 -13.29
C ALA A 70 -4.95 -23.33 -13.76
N CYS A 71 -5.93 -23.56 -14.64
CA CYS A 71 -6.85 -22.52 -15.08
C CYS A 71 -7.70 -22.00 -13.92
N HIS A 72 -8.23 -22.90 -13.06
CA HIS A 72 -8.97 -22.48 -11.86
C HIS A 72 -8.12 -21.68 -10.88
N TYR A 73 -6.85 -22.07 -10.67
CA TYR A 73 -5.92 -21.29 -9.86
C TYR A 73 -5.72 -19.88 -10.46
N ALA A 74 -5.41 -19.78 -11.74
CA ALA A 74 -5.19 -18.49 -12.41
C ALA A 74 -6.45 -17.60 -12.38
N VAL A 75 -7.63 -18.16 -12.61
CA VAL A 75 -8.92 -17.45 -12.51
C VAL A 75 -9.19 -16.98 -11.08
N GLY A 76 -9.00 -17.86 -10.09
CA GLY A 76 -9.22 -17.53 -8.69
C GLY A 76 -8.32 -16.39 -8.21
N VAL A 77 -7.03 -16.46 -8.56
CA VAL A 77 -6.08 -15.37 -8.31
C VAL A 77 -6.52 -14.09 -9.01
N GLY A 78 -6.90 -14.15 -10.29
CA GLY A 78 -7.38 -12.99 -11.05
C GLY A 78 -8.59 -12.27 -10.42
N ILE A 79 -9.61 -13.02 -9.98
CA ILE A 79 -10.83 -12.46 -9.36
C ILE A 79 -10.51 -11.81 -8.01
N ILE A 80 -9.72 -12.49 -7.17
CA ILE A 80 -9.35 -11.95 -5.85
C ILE A 80 -8.49 -10.69 -6.04
N ALA A 81 -7.60 -10.65 -7.03
CA ALA A 81 -6.84 -9.45 -7.41
C ALA A 81 -7.77 -8.29 -7.72
N PHE A 82 -8.75 -8.53 -8.60
CA PHE A 82 -9.66 -7.51 -9.08
C PHE A 82 -10.43 -6.87 -7.93
N LEU A 83 -11.01 -7.69 -7.04
CA LEU A 83 -11.77 -7.23 -5.88
C LEU A 83 -10.90 -6.48 -4.87
N ALA A 84 -9.71 -7.02 -4.57
CA ALA A 84 -8.80 -6.39 -3.63
C ALA A 84 -8.30 -5.03 -4.16
N CYS A 85 -7.85 -4.97 -5.42
CA CYS A 85 -7.44 -3.72 -6.06
C CYS A 85 -8.56 -2.68 -6.06
N MET A 86 -9.81 -3.08 -6.32
CA MET A 86 -10.96 -2.17 -6.24
C MET A 86 -11.17 -1.64 -4.82
N ALA A 87 -11.18 -2.51 -3.81
CA ALA A 87 -11.36 -2.11 -2.41
C ALA A 87 -10.24 -1.17 -1.93
N PHE A 88 -9.01 -1.44 -2.34
CA PHE A 88 -7.85 -0.63 -2.02
C PHE A 88 -7.83 0.73 -2.75
N LEU A 89 -8.24 0.79 -4.01
CA LEU A 89 -8.43 2.05 -4.75
C LEU A 89 -9.51 2.92 -4.10
N LEU A 90 -10.62 2.31 -3.67
CA LEU A 90 -11.67 3.01 -2.93
C LEU A 90 -11.14 3.52 -1.58
N ALA A 91 -10.35 2.72 -0.87
CA ALA A 91 -9.71 3.15 0.37
C ALA A 91 -8.77 4.36 0.15
N ASP A 92 -8.03 4.39 -0.95
CA ASP A 92 -7.18 5.53 -1.33
C ASP A 92 -8.00 6.79 -1.63
N ALA A 93 -9.14 6.64 -2.32
CA ALA A 93 -10.07 7.73 -2.61
C ALA A 93 -10.76 8.26 -1.33
N TYR A 94 -10.97 7.39 -0.34
CA TYR A 94 -11.60 7.74 0.94
C TYR A 94 -10.60 8.33 1.95
N MET A 95 -9.31 8.03 1.81
CA MET A 95 -8.25 8.57 2.67
C MET A 95 -8.40 10.07 2.95
N PRO A 96 -8.56 11.00 1.98
CA PRO A 96 -8.68 12.44 2.28
C PRO A 96 -9.75 12.81 3.32
N PHE A 97 -10.81 12.03 3.47
CA PHE A 97 -11.90 12.30 4.42
C PHE A 97 -11.62 11.83 5.86
N MET A 98 -10.58 11.02 6.08
CA MET A 98 -10.29 10.45 7.41
C MET A 98 -9.42 11.38 8.27
N SER A 99 -9.94 11.88 9.40
CA SER A 99 -9.17 12.71 10.35
C SER A 99 -8.16 11.90 11.19
N ASN A 100 -8.36 10.59 11.32
CA ASN A 100 -7.53 9.75 12.18
C ASN A 100 -6.27 9.27 11.47
N ALA A 101 -5.10 9.74 11.94
CA ALA A 101 -3.80 9.31 11.44
C ALA A 101 -3.49 7.84 11.75
N GLN A 102 -4.15 7.22 12.74
CA GLN A 102 -3.93 5.80 13.08
C GLN A 102 -4.53 4.86 12.04
N ASP A 103 -5.71 5.17 11.51
CA ASP A 103 -6.43 4.28 10.57
C ASP A 103 -5.78 4.29 9.19
N ARG A 104 -5.28 5.45 8.75
CA ARG A 104 -4.48 5.58 7.51
C ARG A 104 -3.27 4.65 7.52
N LYS A 105 -2.58 4.53 8.66
CA LYS A 105 -1.40 3.67 8.81
C LYS A 105 -1.76 2.19 8.69
N LYS A 106 -2.90 1.79 9.27
CA LYS A 106 -3.39 0.39 9.18
C LYS A 106 -3.72 0.02 7.73
N ILE A 107 -4.37 0.91 6.99
CA ILE A 107 -4.68 0.68 5.57
C ILE A 107 -3.39 0.52 4.74
N VAL A 108 -2.40 1.40 4.94
CA VAL A 108 -1.12 1.32 4.23
C VAL A 108 -0.32 0.06 4.64
N ALA A 109 -0.34 -0.32 5.91
CA ALA A 109 0.29 -1.56 6.36
C ALA A 109 -0.40 -2.81 5.76
N ALA A 110 -1.72 -2.81 5.69
CA ALA A 110 -2.50 -3.88 5.07
C ALA A 110 -2.18 -4.00 3.57
N ASP A 111 -2.07 -2.88 2.85
CA ASP A 111 -1.64 -2.85 1.45
C ASP A 111 -0.26 -3.47 1.25
N LEU A 112 0.70 -3.15 2.13
CA LEU A 112 2.06 -3.67 2.04
C LEU A 112 2.10 -5.20 2.23
N ILE A 113 1.34 -5.72 3.18
CA ILE A 113 1.22 -7.16 3.43
C ILE A 113 0.52 -7.83 2.25
N PHE A 114 -0.61 -7.28 1.82
CA PHE A 114 -1.39 -7.79 0.69
C PHE A 114 -0.53 -7.89 -0.55
N SER A 115 0.22 -6.83 -0.89
CA SER A 115 1.15 -6.80 -2.02
C SER A 115 2.22 -7.90 -1.93
N GLY A 116 2.76 -8.18 -0.74
CA GLY A 116 3.75 -9.25 -0.54
C GLY A 116 3.17 -10.64 -0.76
N VAL A 117 1.98 -10.90 -0.22
CA VAL A 117 1.24 -12.13 -0.50
C VAL A 117 0.96 -12.23 -2.00
N TRP A 118 0.54 -11.13 -2.62
CA TRP A 118 0.20 -11.08 -4.03
C TRP A 118 1.39 -11.40 -4.95
N THR A 119 2.58 -10.85 -4.67
CA THR A 119 3.81 -11.20 -5.40
C THR A 119 4.10 -12.70 -5.36
N PHE A 120 3.88 -13.34 -4.22
CA PHE A 120 4.10 -14.77 -4.08
C PHE A 120 3.09 -15.57 -4.90
N LEU A 121 1.80 -15.20 -4.88
CA LEU A 121 0.80 -15.88 -5.70
C LEU A 121 1.07 -15.73 -7.20
N TRP A 122 1.53 -14.56 -7.65
CA TRP A 122 1.95 -14.34 -9.05
C TRP A 122 3.17 -15.17 -9.43
N PHE A 123 4.15 -15.28 -8.52
CA PHE A 123 5.31 -16.15 -8.73
C PHE A 123 4.89 -17.62 -8.89
N VAL A 124 4.04 -18.13 -7.98
CA VAL A 124 3.49 -19.48 -8.09
C VAL A 124 2.69 -19.66 -9.38
N CYS A 125 1.88 -18.65 -9.76
CA CYS A 125 1.13 -18.67 -11.02
C CYS A 125 2.06 -18.83 -12.22
N PHE A 126 3.08 -17.97 -12.32
CA PHE A 126 4.09 -18.05 -13.37
C PHE A 126 4.77 -19.41 -13.41
N CYS A 127 5.26 -19.92 -12.28
CA CYS A 127 5.92 -21.22 -12.21
C CYS A 127 5.01 -22.37 -12.66
N LEU A 128 3.75 -22.37 -12.22
CA LEU A 128 2.78 -23.39 -12.59
C LEU A 128 2.45 -23.32 -14.09
N LEU A 129 2.10 -22.14 -14.60
CA LEU A 129 1.71 -21.94 -16.00
C LEU A 129 2.87 -22.24 -16.95
N ALA A 130 4.09 -21.77 -16.65
CA ALA A 130 5.26 -22.03 -17.47
C ALA A 130 5.64 -23.53 -17.51
N ASN A 131 5.59 -24.21 -16.36
CA ASN A 131 5.88 -25.65 -16.27
C ASN A 131 4.84 -26.48 -17.04
N LEU A 132 3.57 -26.14 -16.93
CA LEU A 132 2.50 -26.84 -17.66
C LEU A 132 2.54 -26.53 -19.15
N TRP A 133 2.85 -25.29 -19.53
CA TRP A 133 3.01 -24.91 -20.93
C TRP A 133 4.16 -25.68 -21.60
N SER A 134 5.30 -25.83 -20.91
CA SER A 134 6.43 -26.63 -21.41
C SER A 134 6.08 -28.11 -21.67
N LYS A 135 5.10 -28.65 -20.96
CA LYS A 135 4.60 -30.03 -21.12
C LYS A 135 3.45 -30.15 -22.14
N THR A 136 2.95 -29.03 -22.64
CA THR A 136 1.83 -29.01 -23.59
C THR A 136 2.36 -29.30 -24.99
N THR A 137 2.13 -30.52 -25.47
CA THR A 137 2.59 -30.98 -26.80
C THR A 137 1.60 -30.71 -27.92
N ASP A 138 0.32 -30.51 -27.59
CA ASP A 138 -0.76 -30.31 -28.55
C ASP A 138 -1.11 -28.81 -28.62
N THR A 139 -0.39 -28.06 -29.46
CA THR A 139 -0.60 -26.63 -29.66
C THR A 139 -1.47 -26.31 -30.88
N ASN A 140 -1.91 -27.34 -31.62
CA ASN A 140 -2.73 -27.17 -32.81
C ASN A 140 -4.14 -26.68 -32.42
N GLY A 141 -4.49 -25.47 -32.83
CA GLY A 141 -5.78 -24.85 -32.50
C GLY A 141 -5.83 -24.15 -31.13
N ILE A 142 -4.71 -24.06 -30.41
CA ILE A 142 -4.60 -23.26 -29.19
C ILE A 142 -4.17 -21.82 -29.56
N PRO A 143 -4.82 -20.78 -29.01
CA PRO A 143 -4.33 -19.41 -29.14
C PRO A 143 -3.05 -19.21 -28.32
N ALA A 144 -1.92 -19.55 -28.92
CA ALA A 144 -0.60 -19.46 -28.28
C ALA A 144 -0.26 -18.04 -27.83
N ASP A 145 -0.74 -17.02 -28.55
CA ASP A 145 -0.51 -15.61 -28.25
C ASP A 145 -1.12 -15.22 -26.89
N ALA A 146 -2.36 -15.63 -26.61
CA ALA A 146 -3.02 -15.36 -25.32
C ALA A 146 -2.34 -16.10 -24.16
N VAL A 147 -1.85 -17.32 -24.41
CA VAL A 147 -1.12 -18.10 -23.42
C VAL A 147 0.22 -17.45 -23.09
N HIS A 148 1.01 -17.07 -24.10
CA HIS A 148 2.30 -16.41 -23.90
C HIS A 148 2.13 -15.05 -23.25
N ALA A 149 1.12 -14.28 -23.65
CA ALA A 149 0.76 -13.03 -22.98
C ALA A 149 0.48 -13.28 -21.50
N THR A 150 -0.34 -14.27 -21.17
CA THR A 150 -0.69 -14.59 -19.77
C THR A 150 0.55 -14.96 -18.94
N VAL A 151 1.44 -15.79 -19.48
CA VAL A 151 2.68 -16.19 -18.79
C VAL A 151 3.62 -14.99 -18.62
N ALA A 152 3.78 -14.17 -19.67
CA ALA A 152 4.64 -12.98 -19.64
C ALA A 152 4.11 -11.91 -18.67
N PHE A 153 2.82 -11.59 -18.71
CA PHE A 153 2.20 -10.64 -17.79
C PHE A 153 2.24 -11.11 -16.34
N SER A 154 2.14 -12.42 -16.10
CA SER A 154 2.34 -13.00 -14.76
C SER A 154 3.77 -12.77 -14.26
N PHE A 155 4.79 -12.96 -15.12
CA PHE A 155 6.19 -12.70 -14.79
C PHE A 155 6.45 -11.21 -14.51
N PHE A 156 6.01 -10.32 -15.41
CA PHE A 156 6.22 -8.88 -15.25
C PHE A 156 5.50 -8.32 -14.02
N SER A 157 4.36 -8.90 -13.63
CA SER A 157 3.64 -8.51 -12.42
C SER A 157 4.49 -8.73 -11.16
N ILE A 158 5.30 -9.78 -11.09
CA ILE A 158 6.19 -10.05 -9.95
C ILE A 158 7.17 -8.89 -9.76
N ALA A 159 7.83 -8.47 -10.84
CA ALA A 159 8.80 -7.37 -10.81
C ALA A 159 8.13 -6.02 -10.52
N ALA A 160 6.96 -5.77 -11.12
CA ALA A 160 6.18 -4.56 -10.89
C ALA A 160 5.82 -4.41 -9.40
N PHE A 161 5.35 -5.46 -8.74
CA PHE A 161 5.01 -5.37 -7.32
C PHE A 161 6.25 -5.33 -6.39
N LEU A 162 7.39 -5.91 -6.78
CA LEU A 162 8.63 -5.89 -5.99
C LEU A 162 9.31 -4.51 -5.94
N GLN A 163 9.46 -3.84 -7.09
CA GLN A 163 10.15 -2.54 -7.17
C GLN A 163 9.46 -1.47 -6.32
N LEU A 164 8.14 -1.59 -6.18
CA LEU A 164 7.26 -0.60 -5.54
C LEU A 164 7.07 -0.80 -4.03
N ARG A 165 7.48 -1.98 -3.52
CA ARG A 165 7.56 -2.27 -2.08
C ARG A 165 8.62 -1.41 -1.42
N GLN A 166 9.71 -1.10 -2.12
CA GLN A 166 10.82 -0.37 -1.54
C GLN A 166 10.47 1.12 -1.36
N GLU A 167 9.90 1.76 -2.39
CA GLU A 167 9.56 3.18 -2.32
C GLU A 167 8.42 3.46 -1.31
N THR A 168 7.37 2.65 -1.31
CA THR A 168 6.21 2.87 -0.42
C THR A 168 6.54 2.56 1.04
N ALA A 169 7.33 1.52 1.32
CA ALA A 169 7.78 1.21 2.68
C ALA A 169 8.73 2.28 3.23
N ILE A 170 9.66 2.78 2.40
CA ILE A 170 10.59 3.85 2.77
C ILE A 170 9.84 5.16 3.04
N ILE A 171 8.90 5.55 2.17
CA ILE A 171 8.10 6.76 2.37
C ILE A 171 7.24 6.62 3.64
N ASN A 172 6.58 5.48 3.86
CA ASN A 172 5.80 5.27 5.07
C ASN A 172 6.68 5.31 6.33
N GLN A 173 7.86 4.68 6.33
CA GLN A 173 8.81 4.77 7.44
C GLN A 173 9.29 6.20 7.70
N ASN A 174 9.61 6.97 6.65
CA ASN A 174 10.05 8.35 6.78
C ASN A 174 8.92 9.23 7.36
N VAL A 175 7.69 9.06 6.87
CA VAL A 175 6.50 9.74 7.41
C VAL A 175 6.24 9.36 8.87
N GLN A 176 6.36 8.07 9.22
CA GLN A 176 6.22 7.65 10.61
C GLN A 176 7.31 8.26 11.50
N ARG A 177 8.54 8.31 11.01
CA ARG A 177 9.68 8.92 11.71
C ARG A 177 9.42 10.40 11.94
N ASP A 178 8.96 11.14 10.93
CA ASP A 178 8.68 12.57 11.04
C ASP A 178 7.53 12.86 12.02
N GLN A 179 6.47 12.05 11.99
CA GLN A 179 5.37 12.16 12.96
C GLN A 179 5.82 11.84 14.39
N LEU A 180 6.71 10.86 14.57
CA LEU A 180 7.31 10.55 15.87
C LEU A 180 8.22 11.68 16.36
N LEU A 181 9.04 12.26 15.47
CA LEU A 181 9.90 13.40 15.79
C LEU A 181 9.08 14.63 16.17
N LEU A 182 7.99 14.91 15.47
CA LEU A 182 7.08 16.00 15.81
C LEU A 182 6.40 15.76 17.16
N LYS A 183 5.97 14.52 17.44
CA LYS A 183 5.41 14.16 18.75
C LYS A 183 6.44 14.35 19.87
N LYS A 184 7.68 13.91 19.67
CA LYS A 184 8.78 14.13 20.61
C LYS A 184 9.13 15.62 20.77
N ALA A 185 9.09 16.39 19.69
CA ALA A 185 9.30 17.83 19.72
C ALA A 185 8.19 18.54 20.51
N GLN A 186 6.94 18.10 20.36
CA GLN A 186 5.80 18.60 21.13
C GLN A 186 5.92 18.21 22.61
N GLU A 187 6.21 16.95 22.93
CA GLU A 187 6.48 16.49 24.30
C GLU A 187 7.64 17.27 24.94
N CYS A 188 8.69 17.60 24.17
CA CYS A 188 9.82 18.42 24.64
C CYS A 188 9.42 19.89 24.84
N LYS A 189 8.53 20.43 23.99
CA LYS A 189 7.98 21.78 24.14
C LYS A 189 7.09 21.89 25.38
N ASP A 190 6.24 20.88 25.61
CA ASP A 190 5.38 20.80 26.79
C ASP A 190 6.20 20.57 28.07
N ALA A 191 7.23 19.72 28.02
CA ALA A 191 8.16 19.54 29.14
C ALA A 191 8.95 20.82 29.46
N LYS A 192 9.40 21.57 28.43
CA LYS A 192 10.08 22.87 28.62
C LYS A 192 9.14 23.93 29.17
N GLN A 193 7.86 23.91 28.78
CA GLN A 193 6.82 24.74 29.37
C GLN A 193 6.62 24.39 30.85
N CYS A 194 6.51 23.11 31.21
CA CYS A 194 6.41 22.66 32.60
C CYS A 194 7.68 22.99 33.42
N LEU A 195 8.87 22.89 32.83
CA LEU A 195 10.12 23.25 33.50
C LEU A 195 10.22 24.76 33.71
N GLY A 196 9.81 25.56 32.72
CA GLY A 196 9.72 27.01 32.85
C GLY A 196 8.69 27.44 33.89
N VAL A 197 7.53 26.78 33.94
CA VAL A 197 6.52 27.00 34.98
C VAL A 197 7.02 26.59 36.36
N MET A 198 7.73 25.45 36.51
CA MET A 198 8.36 25.07 37.78
C MET A 198 9.51 26.00 38.20
N VAL A 199 10.30 26.54 37.25
CA VAL A 199 11.33 27.54 37.57
C VAL A 199 10.68 28.85 38.01
N ILE A 200 9.59 29.25 37.37
CA ILE A 200 8.81 30.43 37.78
C ILE A 200 8.09 30.17 39.12
N GLU A 201 7.53 28.99 39.37
CA GLU A 201 6.94 28.62 40.67
C GLU A 201 7.99 28.57 41.78
N ASN A 202 9.19 28.02 41.52
CA ASN A 202 10.27 28.04 42.50
C ASN A 202 10.83 29.45 42.75
N GLU A 203 10.89 30.32 41.74
CA GLU A 203 11.24 31.74 41.93
C GLU A 203 10.11 32.54 42.59
N VAL A 204 8.84 32.24 42.32
CA VAL A 204 7.68 32.88 42.95
C VAL A 204 7.47 32.36 44.37
N GLU A 205 7.74 31.08 44.68
CA GLU A 205 7.82 30.57 46.06
C GLU A 205 9.03 31.18 46.78
N ALA A 206 10.18 31.36 46.14
CA ALA A 206 11.31 32.08 46.73
C ALA A 206 11.02 33.58 46.95
N PHE A 207 10.25 34.22 46.06
CA PHE A 207 9.85 35.63 46.18
C PHE A 207 8.69 35.82 47.19
N MET A 208 7.73 34.90 47.25
CA MET A 208 6.68 34.86 48.28
C MET A 208 7.20 34.41 49.65
N SER A 209 8.32 33.68 49.70
CA SER A 209 9.05 33.41 50.94
C SER A 209 9.91 34.61 51.38
N SER A 210 10.26 35.53 50.47
CA SER A 210 10.96 36.79 50.80
C SER A 210 10.05 37.87 51.42
N ASP A 211 8.72 37.72 51.37
CA ASP A 211 7.76 38.66 52.00
C ASP A 211 7.15 38.13 53.31
N LYS A 212 7.63 36.98 53.83
CA LYS A 212 7.11 36.38 55.08
C LYS A 212 8.13 35.93 56.12
N GLU A 213 9.44 36.11 55.90
CA GLU A 213 10.44 35.88 56.95
C GLU A 213 11.05 37.19 57.49
N MET A 214 10.15 38.08 57.93
CA MET A 214 10.41 38.95 59.08
C MET A 214 9.83 38.21 60.30
N MET A 215 10.72 37.77 61.21
CA MET A 215 10.49 36.88 62.38
C MET A 215 10.48 35.38 62.02
N ALA A 216 11.32 34.47 62.53
CA ALA A 216 12.13 34.46 63.74
C ALA A 216 13.26 33.39 63.72
N CYS A 217 14.44 33.78 64.23
CA CYS A 217 15.50 33.01 64.93
C CYS A 217 15.98 31.61 64.45
N GLN A 218 17.26 31.56 64.01
CA GLN A 218 18.26 30.52 64.39
C GLN A 218 18.51 30.53 65.92
N PRO A 219 18.95 29.45 66.61
CA PRO A 219 20.15 28.59 66.34
C PRO A 219 19.86 27.07 66.52
N THR A 220 20.71 26.08 66.24
CA THR A 220 22.16 25.85 66.29
C THR A 220 22.57 24.84 65.23
#